data_AF-A0A8B8IC96-F1
#
_entry.id   AF-A0A8B8IC96-F1
#
_cell.length_a   1.000
_cell.length_b   1.000
_cell.length_c   1.000
_cell.angle_alpha   90.00
_cell.angle_beta   90.00
_cell.angle_gamma   90.00
#
_symmetry.space_group_name_H-M   'P 1'
#
loop_
_entity.id
_entity.type
_entity.pdbx_description
1 polymer ?
#
loop_
_entity_poly.entity_id
_entity_poly.type
_entity_poly.pdbx_seq_one_letter_code
_entity_poly.pdbx_strand_id
1 'polypeptide(L)'
;MIKCPFKCVEVHQFQEFMKASPNRCGGWNEYNHNIFVKIWDKYNGNLVFTSKSNGDYSSELLQEFIGEILQKIADAKFEDINSHIEWYSQYINLKMCQKKALDKWKENKIKIKMPFRDAKKYKISNSK
;
A
#
# COMPACT_ATOMS: atom_id res chain seq x y z
N MET A 1 -17.04 -18.59 10.86
CA MET A 1 -15.60 -18.21 10.88
C MET A 1 -15.02 -18.43 9.50
N ILE A 2 -14.66 -17.36 8.80
CA ILE A 2 -14.01 -17.46 7.48
C ILE A 2 -12.56 -17.90 7.72
N LYS A 3 -12.26 -19.18 7.42
CA LYS A 3 -10.88 -19.69 7.39
C LYS A 3 -10.20 -19.11 6.15
N CYS A 4 -9.47 -17.99 6.30
CA CYS A 4 -8.58 -17.50 5.25
C CYS A 4 -7.41 -18.50 5.07
N PRO A 5 -7.24 -19.17 3.91
CA PRO A 5 -6.22 -20.20 3.72
C PRO A 5 -4.79 -19.65 3.57
N PHE A 6 -4.61 -18.33 3.60
CA PHE A 6 -3.33 -17.68 3.33
C PHE A 6 -2.70 -17.19 4.64
N LYS A 7 -1.68 -17.92 5.13
CA LYS A 7 -0.83 -17.53 6.27
C LYS A 7 0.16 -16.42 5.88
N CYS A 8 -0.30 -15.29 5.34
CA CYS A 8 0.55 -14.15 5.06
C CYS A 8 0.09 -12.97 5.91
N VAL A 9 0.89 -12.64 6.93
CA VAL A 9 0.56 -11.62 7.93
C VAL A 9 0.39 -10.26 7.25
N GLU A 10 1.22 -9.94 6.27
CA GLU A 10 1.18 -8.68 5.51
C GLU A 10 -0.11 -8.55 4.69
N VAL A 11 -0.58 -9.65 4.08
CA VAL A 11 -1.86 -9.67 3.36
C VAL A 11 -3.02 -9.48 4.33
N HIS A 12 -2.98 -10.14 5.49
CA HIS A 12 -4.02 -10.00 6.50
C HIS A 12 -4.07 -8.59 7.09
N GLN A 13 -2.92 -8.01 7.44
CA GLN A 13 -2.83 -6.63 7.94
C GLN A 13 -3.43 -5.62 6.96
N PHE A 14 -3.11 -5.74 5.67
CA PHE A 14 -3.71 -4.88 4.65
C PHE A 14 -5.24 -5.09 4.55
N GLN A 15 -5.71 -6.34 4.63
CA GLN A 15 -7.15 -6.63 4.59
C GLN A 15 -7.90 -6.04 5.80
N GLU A 16 -7.35 -6.19 7.01
CA GLU A 16 -7.95 -5.63 8.22
C GLU A 16 -7.95 -4.09 8.17
N PHE A 17 -6.86 -3.47 7.72
CA PHE A 17 -6.79 -2.02 7.51
C PHE A 17 -7.87 -1.53 6.54
N MET A 18 -8.05 -2.21 5.40
CA MET A 18 -9.07 -1.85 4.42
C MET A 18 -10.50 -2.08 4.93
N LYS A 19 -10.73 -3.07 5.80
CA LYS A 19 -12.04 -3.29 6.44
C LYS A 19 -12.36 -2.24 7.50
N ALA A 20 -11.35 -1.77 8.22
CA ALA A 20 -11.50 -0.70 9.22
C ALA A 20 -11.64 0.69 8.58
N SER A 21 -11.24 0.84 7.31
CA SER A 21 -11.37 2.09 6.56
C SER A 21 -12.83 2.34 6.16
N PRO A 22 -13.36 3.58 6.26
CA PRO A 22 -14.75 3.88 5.93
C PRO A 22 -15.15 3.50 4.50
N ASN A 23 -14.21 3.65 3.56
CA ASN A 23 -14.34 3.22 2.17
C ASN A 23 -12.95 2.95 1.58
N ARG A 24 -12.89 2.63 0.27
CA ARG A 24 -11.61 2.38 -0.44
C ARG A 24 -10.69 3.60 -0.56
N CYS A 25 -11.21 4.78 -0.24
CA CYS A 25 -10.57 6.08 -0.33
C CYS A 25 -10.42 6.73 1.07
N GLY A 26 -10.41 5.96 2.16
CA GLY A 26 -10.13 6.49 3.50
C GLY A 26 -11.21 7.42 4.07
N GLY A 27 -12.43 7.39 3.53
CA GLY A 27 -13.51 8.31 3.91
C GLY A 27 -13.71 9.46 2.93
N TRP A 28 -12.80 9.66 1.98
CA TRP A 28 -12.99 10.61 0.89
C TRP A 28 -13.83 10.01 -0.23
N ASN A 29 -14.42 10.85 -1.07
CA ASN A 29 -14.98 10.42 -2.34
C ASN A 29 -13.86 10.16 -3.37
N GLU A 30 -14.16 9.44 -4.44
CA GLU A 30 -13.18 9.04 -5.45
C GLU A 30 -12.56 10.25 -6.18
N TYR A 31 -13.33 11.30 -6.44
CA TYR A 31 -12.86 12.51 -7.10
C TYR A 31 -11.78 13.23 -6.28
N ASN A 32 -12.08 13.53 -5.01
CA ASN A 32 -11.16 14.17 -4.06
C ASN A 32 -9.94 13.29 -3.81
N HIS A 33 -10.13 11.98 -3.66
CA HIS A 33 -9.04 11.03 -3.48
C HIS A 33 -8.09 11.04 -4.69
N ASN A 34 -8.62 11.05 -5.91
CA ASN A 34 -7.80 11.08 -7.11
C ASN A 34 -7.01 12.39 -7.26
N ILE A 35 -7.58 13.53 -6.86
CA ILE A 35 -6.85 14.79 -6.79
C ILE A 35 -5.70 14.67 -5.79
N PHE A 36 -6.00 14.18 -4.58
CA PHE A 36 -5.00 13.97 -3.54
C PHE A 36 -3.85 13.07 -4.03
N VAL A 37 -4.15 11.92 -4.65
CA VAL A 37 -3.12 11.00 -5.14
C VAL A 37 -2.23 11.64 -6.20
N LYS A 38 -2.79 12.44 -7.11
CA LYS A 38 -1.99 13.17 -8.11
C LYS A 38 -1.02 14.16 -7.48
N ILE A 39 -1.49 14.91 -6.48
CA ILE A 39 -0.63 15.83 -5.74
C ILE A 39 0.38 15.02 -4.93
N TRP A 40 -0.03 13.96 -4.25
CA TRP A 40 0.86 13.06 -3.51
C TRP A 40 2.01 12.60 -4.39
N ASP A 41 1.73 12.06 -5.56
CA ASP A 41 2.75 11.55 -6.49
C ASP A 41 3.70 12.64 -6.99
N LYS A 42 3.25 13.90 -7.11
CA LYS A 42 4.10 15.06 -7.43
C LYS A 42 5.14 15.34 -6.34
N TYR A 43 4.78 15.14 -5.08
CA TYR A 43 5.66 15.39 -3.93
C TYR A 43 6.34 14.11 -3.39
N ASN A 44 5.89 12.93 -3.82
CA ASN A 44 6.39 11.63 -3.39
C ASN A 44 7.88 11.50 -3.72
N GLY A 45 8.68 11.10 -2.74
CA GLY A 45 10.15 11.07 -2.81
C GLY A 45 10.84 12.24 -2.10
N ASN A 46 10.16 13.39 -1.96
CA ASN A 46 10.65 14.57 -1.23
C ASN A 46 9.98 14.74 0.14
N LEU A 47 8.73 14.27 0.29
CA LEU A 47 8.03 14.28 1.57
C LEU A 47 8.42 13.04 2.39
N VAL A 48 9.27 13.24 3.40
CA VAL A 48 9.50 12.24 4.45
C VAL A 48 8.36 12.35 5.46
N PHE A 49 7.26 11.62 5.22
CA PHE A 49 6.18 11.48 6.20
C PHE A 49 6.61 10.50 7.30
N THR A 50 7.58 10.89 8.13
CA THR A 50 7.93 10.12 9.32
C THR A 50 6.88 10.37 10.39
N SER A 51 6.05 9.36 10.64
CA SER A 51 5.34 9.20 11.90
C SER A 51 6.38 9.08 13.02
N LYS A 52 6.78 10.21 13.63
CA LYS A 52 7.37 10.39 14.97
C LYS A 52 8.08 11.75 15.10
N SER A 53 7.33 12.81 15.39
CA SER A 53 7.52 13.66 16.58
C SER A 53 6.60 14.87 16.47
N ASN A 54 5.66 14.98 17.40
CA ASN A 54 5.06 16.21 17.89
C ASN A 54 4.88 17.35 16.87
N GLY A 55 3.89 17.21 15.97
CA GLY A 55 3.23 18.35 15.35
C GLY A 55 4.08 19.32 14.55
N ASP A 56 5.30 18.95 14.13
CA ASP A 56 6.15 19.85 13.38
C ASP A 56 5.80 19.83 11.88
N TYR A 57 4.74 20.56 11.52
CA TYR A 57 4.39 20.89 10.14
C TYR A 57 5.29 22.01 9.57
N SER A 58 6.54 22.15 10.04
CA SER A 58 7.46 23.21 9.64
C SER A 58 8.16 22.96 8.29
N SER A 59 7.93 21.82 7.62
CA SER A 59 8.47 21.64 6.28
C SER A 59 7.67 22.50 5.30
N GLU A 60 8.32 23.48 4.65
CA GLU A 60 7.74 24.29 3.57
C GLU A 60 7.08 23.41 2.50
N LEU A 61 7.68 22.26 2.19
CA LEU A 61 7.13 21.27 1.25
C LEU A 61 5.77 20.71 1.70
N LEU A 62 5.57 20.50 3.01
CA LEU A 62 4.30 20.02 3.54
C LEU A 62 3.22 21.11 3.50
N GLN A 63 3.60 22.36 3.75
CA GLN A 63 2.69 23.49 3.64
C GLN A 63 2.27 23.73 2.18
N GLU A 64 3.21 23.65 1.23
CA GLU A 64 2.92 23.71 -0.21
C GLU A 64 2.00 22.58 -0.64
N PHE A 65 2.27 21.35 -0.19
CA PHE A 65 1.45 20.19 -0.47
C PHE A 65 0.01 20.37 0.01
N ILE A 66 -0.17 20.79 1.27
CA ILE A 66 -1.50 21.03 1.86
C ILE A 66 -2.18 22.20 1.15
N GLY A 67 -1.45 23.26 0.85
CA GLY A 67 -1.93 24.42 0.11
C GLY A 67 -2.47 24.05 -1.27
N GLU A 68 -1.77 23.19 -2.01
CA GLU A 68 -2.24 22.72 -3.32
C GLU A 68 -3.52 21.87 -3.21
N ILE A 69 -3.66 21.07 -2.15
CA ILE A 69 -4.89 20.31 -1.91
C ILE A 69 -6.06 21.26 -1.61
N LEU A 70 -5.87 22.22 -0.70
CA LEU A 70 -6.89 23.20 -0.32
C LEU A 70 -7.36 24.03 -1.52
N GLN A 71 -6.46 24.34 -2.47
CA GLN A 71 -6.83 25.04 -3.70
C GLN A 71 -7.69 24.21 -4.66
N LYS A 72 -7.56 22.87 -4.65
CA LYS A 72 -8.27 21.98 -5.58
C LYS A 72 -9.51 21.34 -4.98
N ILE A 73 -9.62 21.31 -3.65
CA ILE A 73 -10.72 20.67 -2.93
C ILE A 73 -11.34 21.71 -2.00
N ALA A 74 -12.38 22.38 -2.49
CA ALA A 74 -12.98 23.56 -1.85
C ALA A 74 -13.51 23.29 -0.42
N ASP A 75 -13.97 22.07 -0.14
CA ASP A 75 -14.54 21.70 1.16
C ASP A 75 -13.53 20.97 2.09
N ALA A 76 -12.27 20.80 1.67
CA ALA A 76 -11.28 20.11 2.49
C ALA A 76 -10.83 21.01 3.64
N LYS A 77 -10.80 20.45 4.86
CA LYS A 77 -10.20 21.11 6.02
C LYS A 77 -8.79 20.57 6.25
N PHE A 78 -7.96 21.36 6.92
CA PHE A 78 -6.60 20.96 7.26
C PHE A 78 -6.59 19.64 8.03
N GLU A 79 -7.49 19.47 9.00
CA GLU A 79 -7.58 18.27 9.83
C GLU A 79 -7.98 17.03 9.01
N ASP A 80 -8.89 17.21 8.04
CA ASP A 80 -9.31 16.15 7.13
C ASP A 80 -8.16 15.74 6.20
N ILE A 81 -7.41 16.72 5.68
CA ILE A 81 -6.22 16.48 4.85
C ILE A 81 -5.16 15.75 5.66
N ASN A 82 -4.87 16.19 6.89
CA ASN A 82 -3.88 15.56 7.73
C ASN A 82 -4.24 14.11 8.07
N SER A 83 -5.48 13.87 8.47
CA SER A 83 -5.98 12.51 8.73
C SER A 83 -5.86 11.62 7.50
N HIS A 84 -6.10 12.20 6.32
CA HIS A 84 -5.97 11.49 5.05
C HIS A 84 -4.52 11.24 4.63
N ILE A 85 -3.59 12.15 4.92
CA ILE A 85 -2.13 11.96 4.78
C ILE A 85 -1.68 10.76 5.61
N GLU A 86 -2.07 10.71 6.89
CA GLU A 86 -1.72 9.61 7.80
C GLU A 86 -2.27 8.29 7.29
N TRP A 87 -3.56 8.26 6.92
CA TRP A 87 -4.21 7.09 6.37
C TRP A 87 -3.54 6.61 5.08
N TYR A 88 -3.26 7.52 4.15
CA TYR A 88 -2.66 7.16 2.85
C TYR A 88 -1.22 6.70 3.00
N SER A 89 -0.44 7.29 3.92
CA SER A 89 0.91 6.82 4.24
C SER A 89 0.91 5.38 4.72
N GLN A 90 -0.01 5.04 5.65
CA GLN A 90 -0.18 3.68 6.13
C GLN A 90 -0.66 2.74 5.01
N TYR A 91 -1.62 3.18 4.18
CA TYR A 91 -2.12 2.44 3.03
C TYR A 91 -0.99 2.05 2.07
N ILE A 92 -0.14 2.99 1.67
CA ILE A 92 0.97 2.74 0.75
C ILE A 92 1.97 1.75 1.36
N ASN A 93 2.33 1.92 2.63
CA ASN A 93 3.23 1.00 3.31
C ASN A 93 2.67 -0.44 3.37
N LEU A 94 1.41 -0.60 3.81
CA LEU A 94 0.77 -1.90 3.91
C LEU A 94 0.59 -2.55 2.53
N LYS A 95 0.21 -1.77 1.51
CA LYS A 95 0.10 -2.25 0.12
C LYS A 95 1.45 -2.72 -0.43
N MET A 96 2.53 -1.99 -0.11
CA MET A 96 3.89 -2.40 -0.47
C MET A 96 4.28 -3.72 0.21
N CYS A 97 4.05 -3.84 1.52
CA CYS A 97 4.33 -5.07 2.27
C CYS A 97 3.53 -6.27 1.74
N GLN A 98 2.23 -6.06 1.46
CA GLN A 98 1.38 -7.07 0.82
C GLN A 98 1.96 -7.51 -0.52
N LYS A 99 2.31 -6.55 -1.40
CA LYS A 99 2.90 -6.85 -2.71
C LYS A 99 4.18 -7.67 -2.58
N LYS A 100 5.12 -7.25 -1.72
CA LYS A 100 6.37 -7.97 -1.46
C LYS A 100 6.12 -9.41 -1.01
N ALA A 101 5.16 -9.62 -0.11
CA ALA A 101 4.85 -10.95 0.39
C ALA A 101 4.21 -11.85 -0.68
N LEU A 102 3.31 -11.29 -1.52
CA LEU A 102 2.72 -12.01 -2.65
C LEU A 102 3.77 -12.37 -3.71
N ASP A 103 4.69 -11.47 -4.02
CA ASP A 103 5.75 -11.73 -5.00
C ASP A 103 6.72 -12.80 -4.49
N LYS A 104 7.13 -12.73 -3.20
CA LYS A 104 7.90 -13.80 -2.54
C LYS A 104 7.19 -15.15 -2.58
N TRP A 105 5.87 -15.17 -2.36
CA TRP A 105 5.08 -16.40 -2.48
C TRP A 105 5.07 -16.96 -3.90
N LYS A 106 4.90 -16.11 -4.92
CA LYS A 106 4.95 -16.52 -6.35
C LYS A 106 6.32 -17.10 -6.71
N GLU A 107 7.40 -16.43 -6.32
CA GLU A 107 8.77 -16.90 -6.57
C GLU A 107 9.02 -18.27 -5.94
N ASN A 108 8.63 -18.47 -4.69
CA ASN A 108 8.79 -19.75 -4.00
C ASN A 108 7.98 -20.87 -4.69
N LYS A 109 6.77 -20.56 -5.18
CA LYS A 109 5.95 -21.52 -5.92
C LYS A 109 6.61 -21.93 -7.25
N ILE A 110 7.28 -21.00 -7.94
CA ILE A 110 8.03 -21.28 -9.18
C ILE A 110 9.26 -22.13 -8.86
N LYS A 111 10.04 -21.76 -7.83
CA LYS A 111 11.23 -22.49 -7.37
C LYS A 111 10.93 -23.90 -6.90
N ILE A 112 9.73 -24.19 -6.39
CA ILE A 112 9.31 -25.56 -6.03
C ILE A 112 8.84 -26.35 -7.28
N LYS A 113 8.19 -25.70 -8.26
CA LYS A 113 7.71 -26.37 -9.48
C LYS A 113 8.83 -26.71 -10.47
N MET A 114 9.89 -25.91 -10.55
CA MET A 114 11.05 -26.16 -11.41
C MET A 114 11.76 -27.51 -11.13
N PRO A 115 12.22 -27.82 -9.89
CA PRO A 115 12.93 -29.07 -9.60
C PRO A 115 12.03 -30.32 -9.78
N PHE A 116 10.71 -30.19 -9.64
CA PHE A 116 9.78 -31.30 -9.91
C PHE A 116 9.64 -31.64 -11.40
N ARG A 117 9.80 -30.67 -12.31
CA ARG A 117 9.77 -30.92 -13.76
C ARG A 117 11.06 -31.61 -14.23
N ASP A 118 12.19 -31.21 -13.67
CA ASP A 118 13.49 -31.78 -14.03
C ASP A 118 13.65 -33.20 -13.47
N ALA A 119 13.19 -33.46 -12.23
CA ALA A 119 13.14 -34.80 -11.66
C ALA A 119 12.21 -35.77 -12.43
N LYS A 120 11.12 -35.26 -13.01
CA LYS A 120 10.19 -36.09 -13.80
C LYS A 120 10.74 -36.40 -15.20
N LYS A 121 11.50 -35.49 -15.82
CA LYS A 121 12.19 -35.74 -17.09
C LYS A 121 13.32 -36.77 -16.93
N TYR A 122 14.11 -36.69 -15.86
CA TYR A 122 15.22 -37.62 -15.59
C TYR A 122 14.77 -39.07 -15.37
N LYS A 123 13.61 -39.30 -14.75
CA LYS A 123 13.07 -40.66 -14.55
C LYS A 123 12.52 -41.30 -15.83
N ILE A 124 12.03 -40.50 -16.78
CA ILE A 124 11.47 -41.00 -18.06
C ILE A 124 12.58 -41.37 -19.05
N SER A 125 13.73 -40.70 -19.02
CA SER A 125 14.86 -41.00 -19.91
C SER A 125 15.67 -42.23 -19.50
N ASN A 126 15.66 -42.61 -18.22
CA ASN A 126 16.45 -43.74 -17.69
C ASN A 126 15.66 -45.05 -17.50
N SER A 127 14.41 -45.13 -17.98
CA SER A 127 13.56 -46.33 -17.87
C SER A 127 13.35 -47.03 -19.23
N LYS A 128 14.29 -46.90 -20.17
CA LYS A 128 14.31 -47.62 -21.45
C LYS A 128 15.60 -48.40 -21.60
#